data_AF-A0A949JV71-F1
#
_entry.id   AF-A0A949JV71-F1
#
_cell.length_a   1.000
_cell.length_b   1.000
_cell.length_c   1.000
_cell.angle_alpha   90.00
_cell.angle_beta   90.00
_cell.angle_gamma   90.00
#
_symmetry.space_group_name_H-M   'P 1'
#
loop_
_entity.id
_entity.type
_entity.pdbx_description
1 polymer ?
#
loop_
_entity_poly.entity_id
_entity_poly.type
_entity_poly.pdbx_seq_one_letter_code
_entity_poly.pdbx_strand_id
1 'polypeptide(L)'
;CIEEGILREFLMTRRAEVMNSILTEYNEEQVLADIGQERYEEGKAEGKAEGKAEGKAEGKAEGKAEGKAEGKAEDILDLLGECGEVPVDLKEIILSEKDPETLKRWLKFAARADSIEVFKNRMRET
;
A
#
# COMPACT_ATOMS: atom_id res chain seq x y z
N CYS A 1 14.98 49.92 30.51
CA CYS A 1 14.05 50.49 29.51
C CYS A 1 12.63 49.90 29.58
N ILE A 2 12.45 48.57 29.53
CA ILE A 2 11.12 47.94 29.68
C ILE A 2 10.71 47.85 31.17
N GLU A 3 11.63 47.47 32.06
CA GLU A 3 11.39 47.35 33.52
C GLU A 3 11.13 48.69 34.21
N GLU A 4 11.74 49.77 33.73
CA GLU A 4 11.59 51.14 34.26
C GLU A 4 10.30 51.84 33.80
N GLY A 5 9.42 51.16 33.05
CA GLY A 5 8.17 51.75 32.54
C GLY A 5 8.34 52.86 31.50
N ILE A 6 9.56 53.26 31.16
CA ILE A 6 9.90 54.32 30.20
C ILE A 6 9.29 54.04 28.81
N LEU A 7 9.29 52.78 28.37
CA LEU A 7 8.66 52.39 27.10
C LEU A 7 7.12 52.46 27.15
N ARG A 8 6.51 52.28 28.34
CA ARG A 8 5.06 52.24 28.51
C ARG A 8 4.43 53.62 28.30
N GLU A 9 5.00 54.67 28.89
CA GLU A 9 4.51 56.03 28.69
C GLU A 9 4.62 56.45 27.22
N PHE A 10 5.76 56.19 26.59
CA PHE A 10 5.97 56.50 25.17
C PHE A 10 4.94 55.83 24.25
N LEU A 11 4.68 54.54 24.44
CA LEU A 11 3.70 53.78 23.64
C LEU A 11 2.25 54.16 23.97
N MET A 12 1.95 54.58 25.20
CA MET A 12 0.62 55.08 25.61
C MET A 12 0.35 56.47 25.02
N THR A 13 1.33 57.38 25.02
CA THR A 13 1.21 58.72 24.42
C THR A 13 0.97 58.64 22.91
N ARG A 14 1.61 57.69 22.22
CA ARG A 14 1.47 57.49 20.77
C ARG A 14 0.60 56.27 20.43
N ARG A 15 -0.29 55.86 21.35
CA ARG A 15 -1.14 54.66 21.23
C ARG A 15 -1.88 54.62 19.90
N ALA A 16 -2.40 55.75 19.43
CA ALA A 16 -3.09 55.83 18.15
C ALA A 16 -2.17 55.52 16.95
N GLU A 17 -0.93 56.02 16.95
CA GLU A 17 0.04 55.75 15.88
C GLU A 17 0.53 54.29 15.91
N VAL A 18 0.79 53.75 17.10
CA VAL A 18 1.21 52.35 17.28
C VAL A 18 0.10 51.39 16.86
N MET A 19 -1.13 51.65 17.30
CA MET A 19 -2.29 50.84 16.90
C MET A 19 -2.60 50.98 15.40
N ASN A 20 -2.41 52.17 14.82
CA ASN A 20 -2.60 52.39 13.39
C ASN A 20 -1.54 51.65 12.57
N SER A 21 -0.24 51.73 12.91
CA SER A 21 0.83 50.96 12.26
C SER A 21 0.55 49.46 12.30
N ILE A 22 0.22 48.91 13.48
CA ILE A 22 -0.10 47.48 13.64
C ILE A 22 -1.33 47.07 12.82
N LEU A 23 -2.37 47.92 12.75
CA LEU A 23 -3.59 47.63 12.00
C LEU A 23 -3.39 47.81 10.48
N THR A 24 -2.52 48.72 10.05
CA THR A 24 -2.23 48.98 8.63
C THR A 24 -1.25 47.97 8.01
N GLU A 25 -0.41 47.35 8.82
CA GLU A 25 0.57 46.34 8.37
C GLU A 25 -0.03 44.93 8.30
N TYR A 26 -1.17 44.69 8.96
CA TYR A 26 -1.87 43.41 8.90
C TYR A 26 -2.62 43.26 7.57
N ASN A 27 -2.12 42.36 6.72
CA ASN A 27 -2.76 42.02 5.45
C ASN A 27 -3.49 40.67 5.56
N GLU A 28 -4.80 40.73 5.80
CA GLU A 28 -5.69 39.55 5.87
C GLU A 28 -5.62 38.67 4.63
N GLU A 29 -5.49 39.28 3.44
CA GLU A 29 -5.42 38.56 2.17
C GLU A 29 -4.14 37.71 2.09
N GLN A 30 -3.01 38.24 2.58
CA GLN A 30 -1.75 37.50 2.63
C GLN A 30 -1.83 36.31 3.59
N VAL A 31 -2.40 36.52 4.79
CA VAL A 31 -2.54 35.44 5.78
C VAL A 31 -3.44 34.32 5.25
N LEU A 32 -4.54 34.66 4.58
CA LEU A 32 -5.43 33.67 3.96
C LEU A 32 -4.75 32.93 2.81
N ALA A 33 -3.95 33.61 2.00
CA ALA A 33 -3.18 32.99 0.93
C ALA A 33 -2.13 32.00 1.47
N ASP A 34 -1.40 32.38 2.52
CA ASP A 34 -0.39 31.53 3.16
C ASP A 34 -1.03 30.28 3.76
N ILE A 35 -2.15 30.42 4.50
CA ILE A 35 -2.92 29.29 5.03
C ILE A 35 -3.45 28.41 3.89
N GLY A 36 -3.93 29.01 2.81
CA GLY A 36 -4.42 28.28 1.64
C GLY A 36 -3.32 27.46 0.96
N GLN A 37 -2.12 28.03 0.84
CA GLN A 37 -0.97 27.35 0.27
C GLN A 37 -0.47 26.22 1.18
N GLU A 38 -0.33 26.46 2.48
CA GLU A 38 0.04 25.43 3.46
C GLU A 38 -0.93 24.25 3.38
N ARG A 39 -2.25 24.50 3.42
CA ARG A 39 -3.26 23.44 3.31
C ARG A 39 -3.19 22.69 1.99
N TYR A 40 -2.92 23.38 0.89
CA TYR A 40 -2.77 22.74 -0.42
C TYR A 40 -1.54 21.83 -0.45
N GLU A 41 -0.41 22.30 0.09
CA GLU A 41 0.83 21.55 0.16
C GLU A 41 0.71 20.34 1.09
N GLU A 42 0.07 20.52 2.25
CA GLU A 42 -0.27 19.44 3.20
C GLU A 42 -1.15 18.40 2.53
N GLY A 43 -2.26 18.80 1.92
CA GLY A 43 -3.17 17.87 1.24
C GLY A 43 -2.51 17.12 0.08
N LYS A 44 -1.62 17.79 -0.68
CA LYS A 44 -0.82 17.15 -1.74
C LYS A 44 0.20 16.16 -1.17
N ALA A 45 0.84 16.49 -0.05
CA ALA A 45 1.80 15.63 0.62
C ALA A 45 1.09 14.39 1.20
N GLU A 46 -0.05 14.58 1.86
CA GLU A 46 -0.88 13.52 2.43
C GLU A 46 -1.37 12.57 1.33
N GLY A 47 -2.00 13.09 0.27
CA GLY A 47 -2.50 12.25 -0.83
C GLY A 47 -1.38 11.46 -1.53
N LYS A 48 -0.18 12.03 -1.66
CA LYS A 48 0.99 11.32 -2.21
C LYS A 48 1.49 10.24 -1.25
N ALA A 49 1.48 10.50 0.06
CA ALA A 49 1.89 9.54 1.08
C ALA A 49 0.91 8.36 1.15
N GLU A 50 -0.39 8.64 1.16
CA GLU A 50 -1.46 7.65 1.16
C GLU A 50 -1.41 6.77 -0.09
N GLY A 51 -1.40 7.36 -1.29
CA GLY A 51 -1.36 6.58 -2.53
C GLY A 51 -0.10 5.69 -2.64
N LYS A 52 1.05 6.15 -2.11
CA LYS A 52 2.27 5.34 -2.06
C LYS A 52 2.17 4.20 -1.04
N ALA A 53 1.50 4.43 0.09
CA ALA A 53 1.29 3.41 1.11
C ALA A 53 0.33 2.32 0.61
N GLU A 54 -0.80 2.73 0.02
CA GLU A 54 -1.80 1.84 -0.57
C GLU A 54 -1.21 0.99 -1.70
N GLY A 55 -0.58 1.61 -2.70
CA GLY A 55 0.00 0.86 -3.83
C GLY A 55 1.10 -0.11 -3.41
N LYS A 56 1.86 0.19 -2.35
CA LYS A 56 2.83 -0.75 -1.77
C LYS A 56 2.16 -1.91 -1.05
N ALA A 57 1.07 -1.64 -0.33
CA ALA A 57 0.34 -2.67 0.41
C ALA A 57 -0.33 -3.65 -0.55
N GLU A 58 -1.01 -3.13 -1.59
CA GLU A 58 -1.66 -3.92 -2.64
C GLU A 58 -0.64 -4.77 -3.40
N GLY A 59 0.42 -4.17 -3.94
CA GLY A 59 1.43 -4.92 -4.70
C GLY A 59 2.15 -5.98 -3.86
N LYS A 60 2.33 -5.76 -2.56
CA LYS A 60 2.89 -6.78 -1.65
C LYS A 60 1.90 -7.91 -1.37
N ALA A 61 0.61 -7.61 -1.27
CA ALA A 61 -0.42 -8.61 -1.05
C ALA A 61 -0.59 -9.50 -2.30
N GLU A 62 -0.67 -8.90 -3.48
CA GLU A 62 -0.76 -9.59 -4.77
C GLU A 62 0.46 -10.48 -5.01
N GLY A 63 1.68 -9.92 -4.92
CA GLY A 63 2.90 -10.69 -5.13
C GLY A 63 3.07 -11.85 -4.13
N LYS A 64 2.60 -11.69 -2.88
CA LYS A 64 2.60 -12.78 -1.89
C LYS A 64 1.57 -13.87 -2.20
N ALA A 65 0.42 -13.50 -2.77
CA ALA A 65 -0.58 -14.46 -3.18
C ALA A 65 -0.12 -15.26 -4.40
N GLU A 66 0.42 -14.58 -5.42
CA GLU A 66 0.96 -15.19 -6.62
C GLU A 66 2.12 -16.14 -6.30
N GLY A 67 3.13 -15.68 -5.54
CA GLY A 67 4.26 -16.55 -5.17
C GLY A 67 3.86 -17.76 -4.30
N LYS A 68 2.76 -17.67 -3.55
CA LYS A 68 2.21 -18.83 -2.82
C LYS A 68 1.49 -19.82 -3.75
N ALA A 69 0.83 -19.33 -4.80
CA ALA A 69 0.19 -20.18 -5.79
C ALA A 69 1.25 -20.90 -6.62
N GLU A 70 2.25 -20.16 -7.12
CA GLU A 70 3.41 -20.70 -7.84
C GLU A 70 4.13 -21.78 -7.02
N GLY A 71 4.46 -21.49 -5.75
CA GLY A 71 5.13 -22.48 -4.90
C GLY A 71 4.32 -23.75 -4.68
N LYS A 72 2.99 -23.66 -4.53
CA LYS A 72 2.13 -24.86 -4.45
C LYS A 72 2.10 -25.63 -5.77
N ALA A 73 2.10 -24.93 -6.90
CA ALA A 73 2.12 -25.55 -8.22
C ALA A 73 3.44 -26.32 -8.42
N GLU A 74 4.57 -25.73 -8.02
CA GLU A 74 5.88 -26.38 -8.00
C GLU A 74 5.87 -27.62 -7.09
N ASP A 75 5.37 -27.51 -5.85
CA ASP A 75 5.27 -28.65 -4.91
C ASP A 75 4.46 -29.82 -5.51
N ILE A 76 3.36 -29.52 -6.23
CA ILE A 76 2.56 -30.54 -6.91
C ILE A 76 3.39 -31.23 -8.00
N LEU A 77 4.12 -30.46 -8.81
CA LEU A 77 4.92 -30.99 -9.91
C LEU A 77 6.08 -31.85 -9.39
N ASP A 78 6.71 -31.46 -8.29
CA ASP A 78 7.77 -32.24 -7.64
C ASP A 78 7.24 -33.60 -7.18
N LEU A 79 6.09 -33.63 -6.49
CA LEU A 79 5.44 -34.89 -6.09
C LEU A 79 5.05 -35.76 -7.28
N LEU A 80 4.55 -35.16 -8.36
CA LEU A 80 4.22 -35.91 -9.58
C LEU A 80 5.46 -36.41 -10.31
N GLY A 81 6.59 -35.70 -10.20
CA GLY A 81 7.89 -36.12 -10.72
C GLY A 81 8.41 -37.40 -10.07
N GLU A 82 8.13 -37.63 -8.79
CA GLU A 82 8.42 -38.90 -8.12
C GLU A 82 7.58 -40.07 -8.68
N CYS A 83 6.40 -39.77 -9.22
CA CYS A 83 5.48 -40.74 -9.80
C CYS A 83 5.73 -41.04 -11.29
N GLY A 84 6.49 -40.19 -12.00
CA GLY A 84 6.85 -40.37 -13.41
C GLY A 84 7.01 -39.07 -14.20
N GLU A 85 7.14 -39.16 -15.53
CA GLU A 85 7.25 -37.99 -16.40
C GLU A 85 5.91 -37.24 -16.52
N VAL A 86 5.85 -36.02 -15.98
CA VAL A 86 4.66 -35.17 -16.04
C VAL A 86 4.43 -34.66 -17.47
N PRO A 87 3.27 -34.94 -18.10
CA PRO A 87 2.96 -34.43 -19.43
C PRO A 87 2.98 -32.90 -19.46
N VAL A 88 3.50 -32.32 -20.56
CA VAL A 88 3.63 -30.86 -20.73
C VAL A 88 2.29 -30.15 -20.53
N ASP A 89 1.22 -30.65 -21.14
CA ASP A 89 -0.12 -30.07 -21.01
C ASP A 89 -0.59 -30.00 -19.55
N LEU A 90 -0.26 -31.02 -18.75
CA LEU A 90 -0.63 -31.07 -17.34
C LEU A 90 0.20 -30.08 -16.52
N LYS A 91 1.49 -29.94 -16.85
CA LYS A 91 2.37 -28.96 -16.23
C LYS A 91 1.88 -27.53 -16.47
N GLU A 92 1.47 -27.21 -17.69
CA GLU A 92 0.91 -25.91 -18.03
C GLU A 92 -0.37 -25.61 -17.23
N ILE A 93 -1.28 -26.58 -17.10
CA ILE A 93 -2.50 -26.41 -16.31
C ILE A 93 -2.15 -26.10 -14.85
N ILE A 94 -1.25 -26.87 -14.25
CA ILE A 94 -0.86 -26.71 -12.83
C ILE A 94 -0.20 -25.36 -12.57
N LEU A 95 0.70 -24.92 -13.45
CA LEU A 95 1.41 -23.63 -13.31
C LEU A 95 0.50 -22.42 -13.58
N SER A 96 -0.52 -22.57 -14.41
CA SER A 96 -1.46 -21.48 -14.73
C SER A 96 -2.54 -21.26 -13.67
N GLU A 97 -2.72 -22.22 -12.74
CA GLU A 97 -3.76 -22.15 -11.72
C GLU A 97 -3.39 -21.14 -10.62
N LYS A 98 -4.33 -20.22 -10.33
CA LYS A 98 -4.15 -19.15 -9.34
C LYS A 98 -5.04 -19.33 -8.11
N ASP A 99 -6.03 -20.22 -8.16
CA ASP A 99 -6.92 -20.46 -7.01
C ASP A 99 -6.21 -21.29 -5.92
N PRO A 100 -6.06 -20.75 -4.70
CA PRO A 100 -5.31 -21.41 -3.64
C PRO A 100 -6.00 -22.66 -3.09
N GLU A 101 -7.31 -22.80 -3.23
CA GLU A 101 -8.08 -23.95 -2.76
C GLU A 101 -8.02 -25.10 -3.77
N THR A 102 -8.09 -24.80 -5.07
CA THR A 102 -7.83 -25.76 -6.15
C THR A 102 -6.42 -26.34 -6.03
N LEU A 103 -5.38 -25.50 -5.92
CA LEU A 103 -4.01 -25.95 -5.72
C LEU A 103 -3.85 -26.81 -4.45
N LYS A 104 -4.54 -26.45 -3.36
CA LYS A 104 -4.51 -27.24 -2.12
C LYS A 104 -5.17 -28.60 -2.27
N ARG A 105 -6.24 -28.71 -3.07
CA ARG A 105 -6.88 -30.00 -3.39
C ARG A 105 -5.95 -30.84 -4.26
N TRP A 106 -5.39 -30.25 -5.30
CA TRP A 106 -4.44 -30.95 -6.18
C TRP A 106 -3.21 -31.42 -5.43
N LEU A 107 -2.63 -30.61 -4.53
CA LEU A 107 -1.53 -31.03 -3.67
C LEU A 107 -1.87 -32.28 -2.84
N LYS A 108 -3.08 -32.35 -2.28
CA LYS A 108 -3.55 -33.55 -1.56
C LYS A 108 -3.74 -34.76 -2.48
N PHE A 109 -4.14 -34.53 -3.73
CA PHE A 109 -4.28 -35.60 -4.71
C PHE A 109 -2.93 -36.14 -5.16
N ALA A 110 -1.97 -35.26 -5.44
CA ALA A 110 -0.61 -35.60 -5.82
C ALA A 110 0.09 -36.39 -4.70
N ALA A 111 -0.01 -35.93 -3.45
CA ALA A 111 0.56 -36.63 -2.29
C ALA A 111 -0.02 -38.04 -2.02
N ARG A 112 -1.13 -38.40 -2.68
CA ARG A 112 -1.81 -39.71 -2.54
C ARG A 112 -1.94 -40.45 -3.87
N ALA A 113 -1.32 -39.95 -4.93
CA ALA A 113 -1.38 -40.55 -6.25
C ALA A 113 -0.19 -41.48 -6.39
N ASP A 114 -0.46 -42.73 -6.77
CA ASP A 114 0.60 -43.71 -7.08
C ASP A 114 1.04 -43.62 -8.56
N SER A 115 0.34 -42.81 -9.37
CA SER A 115 0.65 -42.54 -10.78
C SER A 115 0.00 -41.24 -11.27
N ILE A 116 0.53 -40.71 -12.36
CA ILE A 116 0.01 -39.49 -13.01
C ILE A 116 -1.44 -39.70 -13.50
N GLU A 117 -1.79 -40.91 -13.93
CA GLU A 117 -3.16 -41.23 -14.38
C GLU A 117 -4.17 -41.13 -13.23
N VAL A 118 -3.81 -41.64 -12.04
CA VAL A 118 -4.65 -41.54 -10.83
C VAL A 118 -4.86 -40.08 -10.44
N PHE A 119 -3.83 -39.25 -10.52
CA PHE A 119 -3.93 -37.81 -10.27
C PHE A 119 -4.89 -37.13 -11.27
N LYS A 120 -4.71 -37.38 -12.58
CA LYS A 120 -5.57 -36.79 -13.64
C LYS A 120 -7.03 -37.19 -13.49
N ASN A 121 -7.31 -38.43 -13.09
CA ASN A 121 -8.68 -38.86 -12.87
C ASN A 121 -9.32 -38.13 -11.67
N ARG A 122 -8.62 -38.02 -10.54
CA ARG A 122 -9.12 -37.27 -9.37
C ARG A 122 -9.36 -35.78 -9.66
N MET A 123 -8.54 -35.19 -10.54
CA MET A 123 -8.70 -33.81 -11.00
C MET A 123 -9.99 -33.61 -11.82
N ARG A 124 -10.43 -34.64 -12.57
CA ARG A 124 -11.67 -34.63 -13.38
C ARG A 124 -12.94 -34.95 -12.59
N GLU A 125 -12.81 -35.57 -11.42
CA GLU A 125 -13.92 -35.94 -10.54
C GLU A 125 -14.43 -34.77 -9.66
N THR A 126 -13.86 -33.57 -9.83
CA THR A 126 -14.22 -32.36 -9.06
C THR A 126 -15.02 -31.39 -9.92
#